data_AF-K5XG73-F1
#
_entry.id   AF-K5XG73-F1
#
_cell.length_a   1.000
_cell.length_b   1.000
_cell.length_c   1.000
_cell.angle_alpha   90.00
_cell.angle_beta   90.00
_cell.angle_gamma   90.00
#
_symmetry.space_group_name_H-M   'P 1'
#
loop_
_entity.id
_entity.type
_entity.pdbx_description
1 polymer ?
#
loop_
_entity_poly.entity_id
_entity_poly.type
_entity_poly.pdbx_seq_one_letter_code
_entity_poly.pdbx_strand_id
1 'polypeptide(L)'
;MPGGYYGAHRKGGERKKNQRNRRRRRRSVFTGLAMEKEWRQARGWAKKMAFVDGVGILVWGAVFIFVMIGKRCPVGKFDGWCNAYNVSTACACLLCIAFGVSVFFDVKDLYASRTSPRTRFCSFFLSFC
;
A
#
# COMPACT_ATOMS: atom_id res chain seq x y z
N MET A 1 -41.70 -31.26 -56.13
CA MET A 1 -40.59 -30.28 -56.24
C MET A 1 -41.17 -28.87 -56.05
N PRO A 2 -40.41 -27.86 -55.58
CA PRO A 2 -39.14 -27.91 -54.84
C PRO A 2 -39.45 -28.33 -53.36
N GLY A 3 -39.05 -27.70 -52.24
CA GLY A 3 -38.16 -26.56 -51.95
C GLY A 3 -38.25 -26.09 -50.48
N GLY A 4 -37.12 -25.96 -49.76
CA GLY A 4 -37.09 -25.49 -48.35
C GLY A 4 -36.19 -24.27 -48.11
N TYR A 5 -36.73 -23.23 -47.45
CA TYR A 5 -36.06 -21.95 -47.18
C TYR A 5 -35.87 -21.65 -45.68
N TYR A 6 -35.27 -22.58 -44.92
CA TYR A 6 -35.07 -22.43 -43.47
C TYR A 6 -33.61 -22.69 -43.02
N GLY A 7 -32.66 -21.83 -43.43
CA GLY A 7 -31.24 -22.04 -43.11
C GLY A 7 -30.35 -20.81 -42.86
N ALA A 8 -30.73 -19.60 -43.29
CA ALA A 8 -29.79 -18.48 -43.40
C ALA A 8 -29.52 -17.68 -42.11
N HIS A 9 -30.51 -17.53 -41.21
CA HIS A 9 -30.44 -16.49 -40.16
C HIS A 9 -29.55 -16.81 -38.94
N ARG A 10 -29.15 -18.07 -38.71
CA ARG A 10 -28.48 -18.47 -37.45
C ARG A 10 -27.00 -18.04 -37.36
N LYS A 11 -26.27 -17.98 -38.47
CA LYS A 11 -24.81 -17.68 -38.50
C LYS A 11 -24.44 -16.22 -38.19
N GLY A 12 -25.34 -15.26 -38.45
CA GLY A 12 -25.07 -13.84 -38.24
C GLY A 12 -25.00 -13.43 -36.75
N GLY A 13 -25.85 -14.03 -35.92
CA GLY A 13 -25.91 -13.76 -34.48
C GLY A 13 -24.65 -14.21 -33.74
N GLU A 14 -24.16 -15.41 -34.04
CA GLU A 14 -22.96 -15.96 -33.39
C GLU A 14 -21.70 -15.16 -33.71
N ARG A 15 -21.51 -14.73 -34.96
CA ARG A 15 -20.36 -13.87 -35.35
C ARG A 15 -20.36 -12.56 -34.55
N LYS A 16 -21.51 -11.89 -34.40
CA LYS A 16 -21.65 -10.69 -33.57
C LYS A 16 -21.41 -10.99 -32.07
N LYS A 17 -21.95 -12.09 -31.53
CA LYS A 17 -21.77 -12.51 -30.13
C LYS A 17 -20.29 -12.80 -29.81
N ASN A 18 -19.59 -13.50 -30.71
CA ASN A 18 -18.18 -13.85 -30.56
C ASN A 18 -17.27 -12.62 -30.70
N GLN A 19 -17.57 -11.67 -31.59
CA GLN A 19 -16.90 -10.36 -31.62
C GLN A 19 -17.13 -9.54 -30.33
N ARG A 20 -18.35 -9.54 -29.78
CA ARG A 20 -18.67 -8.83 -28.52
C ARG A 20 -17.92 -9.43 -27.33
N ASN A 21 -17.82 -10.76 -27.25
CA ASN A 21 -17.00 -11.47 -26.26
C ASN A 21 -15.50 -11.18 -26.44
N ARG A 22 -14.96 -11.20 -27.68
CA ARG A 22 -13.57 -10.81 -27.95
C ARG A 22 -13.28 -9.35 -27.54
N ARG A 23 -14.20 -8.41 -27.77
CA ARG A 23 -14.07 -7.02 -27.30
C ARG A 23 -14.11 -6.91 -25.77
N ARG A 24 -14.99 -7.63 -25.08
CA ARG A 24 -14.99 -7.72 -23.59
C ARG A 24 -13.67 -8.27 -23.06
N ARG A 25 -13.17 -9.38 -23.64
CA ARG A 25 -11.90 -10.02 -23.25
C ARG A 25 -10.67 -9.14 -23.50
N ARG A 26 -10.71 -8.24 -24.49
CA ARG A 26 -9.66 -7.22 -24.67
C ARG A 26 -9.73 -6.11 -23.62
N ARG A 27 -10.94 -5.62 -23.26
CA ARG A 27 -11.07 -4.60 -22.20
C ARG A 27 -10.48 -5.07 -20.87
N SER A 28 -10.71 -6.32 -20.46
CA SER A 28 -10.12 -6.88 -19.23
C SER A 28 -8.59 -6.98 -19.24
N VAL A 29 -7.96 -7.15 -20.41
CA VAL A 29 -6.48 -7.14 -20.53
C VAL A 29 -5.92 -5.74 -20.29
N PHE A 30 -6.59 -4.69 -20.79
CA PHE A 30 -6.21 -3.31 -20.49
C PHE A 30 -6.41 -2.96 -19.01
N THR A 31 -7.46 -3.47 -18.35
CA THR A 31 -7.64 -3.30 -16.89
C THR A 31 -6.53 -3.98 -16.10
N GLY A 32 -6.09 -5.19 -16.51
CA GLY A 32 -4.94 -5.86 -15.91
C GLY A 32 -3.63 -5.08 -16.08
N LEU A 33 -3.39 -4.49 -17.26
CA LEU A 33 -2.22 -3.64 -17.53
C LEU A 33 -2.24 -2.32 -16.73
N ALA A 34 -3.41 -1.72 -16.50
CA ALA A 34 -3.55 -0.54 -15.64
C ALA A 34 -3.20 -0.89 -14.18
N MET A 35 -3.80 -1.95 -13.65
CA MET A 35 -3.52 -2.46 -12.30
C MET A 35 -2.04 -2.84 -12.10
N GLU A 36 -1.36 -3.36 -13.12
CA GLU A 36 0.09 -3.65 -13.04
C GLU A 36 0.96 -2.38 -13.01
N LYS A 37 0.54 -1.28 -13.65
CA LYS A 37 1.25 0.03 -13.56
C LYS A 37 1.05 0.67 -12.19
N GLU A 38 -0.18 0.73 -11.71
CA GLU A 38 -0.52 1.26 -10.39
C GLU A 38 0.17 0.47 -9.28
N TRP A 39 0.19 -0.86 -9.36
CA TRP A 39 0.92 -1.72 -8.42
C TRP A 39 2.42 -1.45 -8.41
N ARG A 40 3.05 -1.19 -9.57
CA ARG A 40 4.48 -0.79 -9.62
C ARG A 40 4.72 0.58 -8.99
N GLN A 41 3.84 1.55 -9.21
CA GLN A 41 3.93 2.89 -8.60
C GLN A 41 3.73 2.82 -7.08
N ALA A 42 2.69 2.13 -6.61
CA ALA A 42 2.40 1.94 -5.19
C ALA A 42 3.60 1.31 -4.45
N ARG A 43 4.22 0.27 -5.02
CA ARG A 43 5.43 -0.34 -4.41
C ARG A 43 6.67 0.54 -4.48
N GLY A 44 6.76 1.44 -5.46
CA GLY A 44 7.79 2.49 -5.50
C GLY A 44 7.60 3.54 -4.43
N TRP A 45 6.34 3.85 -4.07
CA TRP A 45 6.00 4.80 -3.02
C TRP A 45 6.14 4.18 -1.62
N ALA A 46 5.62 2.98 -1.39
CA ALA A 46 5.77 2.24 -0.14
C ALA A 46 7.24 2.00 0.25
N LYS A 47 8.13 1.72 -0.72
CA LYS A 47 9.57 1.64 -0.46
C LYS A 47 10.20 2.96 -0.01
N LYS A 48 9.66 4.10 -0.44
CA LYS A 48 10.12 5.43 0.00
C LYS A 48 9.61 5.73 1.41
N MET A 49 8.35 5.44 1.70
CA MET A 49 7.78 5.60 3.05
C MET A 49 8.55 4.75 4.07
N ALA A 50 8.73 3.45 3.79
CA ALA A 50 9.49 2.54 4.65
C ALA A 50 10.96 2.97 4.86
N PHE A 51 11.58 3.61 3.87
CA PHE A 51 12.92 4.19 4.02
C PHE A 51 12.91 5.45 4.89
N VAL A 52 11.95 6.36 4.67
CA VAL A 52 11.77 7.58 5.48
C VAL A 52 11.48 7.23 6.93
N ASP A 53 10.58 6.30 7.19
CA ASP A 53 10.22 5.87 8.55
C ASP A 53 11.40 5.14 9.22
N GLY A 54 12.14 4.30 8.48
CA GLY A 54 13.37 3.67 8.98
C GLY A 54 14.46 4.68 9.38
N VAL A 55 14.66 5.72 8.57
CA VAL A 55 15.54 6.85 8.91
C VAL A 55 14.98 7.64 10.10
N GLY A 56 13.66 7.81 10.17
CA GLY A 56 12.96 8.44 11.30
C GLY A 56 13.26 7.74 12.62
N ILE A 57 13.12 6.41 12.68
CA ILE A 57 13.49 5.61 13.87
C ILE A 57 14.96 5.82 14.25
N LEU A 58 15.88 5.80 13.28
CA LEU A 58 17.31 5.95 13.57
C LEU A 58 17.64 7.36 14.11
N VAL A 59 17.12 8.41 13.49
CA VAL A 59 17.37 9.80 13.91
C VAL A 59 16.74 10.09 15.28
N TRP A 60 15.44 9.85 15.44
CA TRP A 60 14.75 10.12 16.70
C TRP A 60 15.21 9.18 17.82
N GLY A 61 15.53 7.93 17.51
CA GLY A 61 16.08 6.96 18.45
C GLY A 61 17.47 7.35 18.95
N ALA A 62 18.36 7.80 18.05
CA ALA A 62 19.67 8.32 18.43
C ALA A 62 19.56 9.60 19.29
N VAL A 63 18.67 10.52 18.93
CA VAL A 63 18.38 11.73 19.74
C VAL A 63 17.86 11.35 21.13
N PHE A 64 16.93 10.42 21.23
CA PHE A 64 16.38 9.96 22.51
C PHE A 64 17.45 9.30 23.40
N ILE A 65 18.30 8.44 22.84
CA ILE A 65 19.42 7.81 23.56
C ILE A 65 20.43 8.87 24.02
N PHE A 66 20.79 9.83 23.15
CA PHE A 66 21.71 10.92 23.48
C PHE A 66 21.17 11.78 24.65
N VAL A 67 19.89 12.13 24.61
CA VAL A 67 19.20 12.86 25.69
C VAL A 67 19.19 12.04 27.00
N MET A 68 18.97 10.73 26.93
CA MET A 68 18.96 9.85 28.11
C MET A 68 20.35 9.66 28.77
N ILE A 69 21.44 9.83 28.02
CA ILE A 69 22.82 9.85 28.54
C ILE A 69 23.16 11.21 29.19
N GLY A 70 22.42 12.28 28.84
CA GLY A 70 22.61 13.62 29.37
C GLY A 70 22.25 13.79 30.85
N LYS A 71 22.76 14.87 31.47
CA LYS A 71 22.35 15.25 32.83
C LYS A 71 20.89 15.70 32.82
N ARG A 72 20.04 15.04 33.62
CA ARG A 72 18.61 15.39 33.74
C ARG A 72 18.41 16.79 34.31
N CYS A 73 17.53 17.56 33.67
CA CYS A 73 17.21 18.93 34.03
C CYS A 73 16.18 18.94 35.18
N PRO A 74 16.45 19.59 36.34
CA PRO A 74 15.50 19.61 37.45
C PRO A 74 14.25 20.43 37.09
N VAL A 75 13.08 19.83 37.28
CA VAL A 75 11.78 20.48 37.02
C VAL A 75 11.64 21.81 37.78
N GLY A 76 11.14 22.83 37.08
CA GLY A 76 10.93 24.17 37.64
C GLY A 76 12.14 25.13 37.62
N LYS A 77 13.32 24.71 37.12
CA LYS A 77 14.48 25.61 36.98
C LYS A 77 14.66 26.16 35.55
N PHE A 78 15.51 27.20 35.46
CA PHE A 78 15.87 27.90 34.22
C PHE A 78 14.66 28.46 33.46
N ASP A 79 13.79 29.18 34.17
CA ASP A 79 12.66 29.93 33.60
C ASP A 79 11.76 29.09 32.67
N GLY A 80 11.49 27.84 33.07
CA GLY A 80 10.70 26.87 32.31
C GLY A 80 11.47 26.07 31.24
N TRP A 81 12.73 26.38 30.96
CA TRP A 81 13.55 25.66 29.96
C TRP A 81 13.65 24.16 30.22
N CYS A 82 13.85 23.74 31.48
CA CYS A 82 13.84 22.31 31.84
C CYS A 82 12.48 21.64 31.53
N ASN A 83 11.36 22.36 31.61
CA ASN A 83 10.05 21.81 31.33
C ASN A 83 9.86 21.60 29.82
N ALA A 84 10.24 22.60 29.01
CA ALA A 84 10.26 22.47 27.54
C ALA A 84 11.20 21.34 27.09
N TYR A 85 12.36 21.18 27.72
CA TYR A 85 13.29 20.08 27.46
C TYR A 85 12.67 18.71 27.76
N ASN A 86 12.02 18.54 28.91
CA ASN A 86 11.35 17.30 29.28
C ASN A 86 10.17 16.97 28.34
N VAL A 87 9.38 17.97 27.93
CA VAL A 87 8.31 17.80 26.92
C VAL A 87 8.89 17.37 25.57
N SER A 88 9.94 18.05 25.07
CA SER A 88 10.56 17.68 23.79
C SER A 88 11.15 16.26 23.80
N THR A 89 11.68 15.83 24.95
CA THR A 89 12.16 14.45 25.19
C THR A 89 11.02 13.44 25.13
N ALA A 90 9.88 13.74 25.77
CA ALA A 90 8.68 12.89 25.69
C ALA A 90 8.14 12.81 24.26
N CYS A 91 8.10 13.93 23.53
CA CYS A 91 7.73 13.95 22.11
C CYS A 91 8.68 13.11 21.25
N ALA A 92 9.99 13.16 21.46
CA ALA A 92 10.95 12.30 20.75
C ALA A 92 10.68 10.80 21.00
N CYS A 93 10.35 10.41 22.23
CA CYS A 93 9.95 9.04 22.55
C CYS A 93 8.66 8.60 21.82
N LEU A 94 7.63 9.46 21.82
CA LEU A 94 6.38 9.20 21.10
C LEU A 94 6.59 9.12 19.58
N LEU A 95 7.47 9.94 19.00
CA LEU A 95 7.85 9.87 17.60
C LEU A 95 8.56 8.56 17.26
N CYS A 96 9.51 8.10 18.08
CA CYS A 96 10.14 6.78 17.92
C CYS A 96 9.11 5.64 17.86
N ILE A 97 8.11 5.67 18.75
CA ILE A 97 7.03 4.66 18.77
C ILE A 97 6.15 4.79 17.52
N ALA A 98 5.77 6.00 17.13
CA ALA A 98 4.95 6.25 15.94
C ALA A 98 5.64 5.76 14.64
N PHE A 99 6.92 6.08 14.44
CA PHE A 99 7.69 5.56 13.30
C PHE A 99 7.89 4.04 13.39
N GLY A 100 8.12 3.47 14.58
CA GLY A 100 8.20 2.03 14.79
C GLY A 100 6.92 1.28 14.37
N VAL A 101 5.76 1.81 14.75
CA VAL A 101 4.45 1.29 14.34
C VAL A 101 4.23 1.47 12.84
N SER A 102 4.63 2.61 12.26
CA SER A 102 4.54 2.86 10.81
C SER A 102 5.37 1.84 10.01
N VAL A 103 6.65 1.64 10.36
CA VAL A 103 7.50 0.61 9.73
C VAL A 103 6.90 -0.79 9.83
N PHE A 104 6.28 -1.14 10.96
CA PHE A 104 5.63 -2.46 11.10
C PHE A 104 4.45 -2.64 10.14
N PHE A 105 3.63 -1.60 9.95
CA PHE A 105 2.55 -1.63 8.97
C PHE A 105 3.08 -1.62 7.53
N ASP A 106 4.11 -0.81 7.22
CA ASP A 106 4.76 -0.75 5.92
C ASP A 106 5.40 -2.09 5.51
N VAL A 107 6.07 -2.78 6.45
CA VAL A 107 6.61 -4.13 6.20
C VAL A 107 5.49 -5.14 5.93
N LYS A 108 4.37 -5.07 6.67
CA LYS A 108 3.20 -5.92 6.45
C LYS A 108 2.52 -5.65 5.11
N ASP A 109 2.32 -4.38 4.73
CA ASP A 109 1.74 -4.03 3.43
C ASP A 109 2.69 -4.39 2.28
N LEU A 110 4.00 -4.16 2.42
CA LEU A 110 4.99 -4.54 1.42
C LEU A 110 5.09 -6.06 1.23
N TYR A 111 4.82 -6.84 2.28
CA TYR A 111 4.69 -8.29 2.24
C TYR A 111 3.37 -8.74 1.59
N ALA A 112 2.23 -8.17 2.00
CA ALA A 112 0.91 -8.47 1.43
C ALA A 112 0.81 -8.07 -0.06
N SER A 113 1.45 -6.97 -0.45
CA SER A 113 1.54 -6.50 -1.83
C SER A 113 2.58 -7.26 -2.68
N ARG A 114 3.26 -8.27 -2.13
CA ARG A 114 4.26 -9.07 -2.85
C ARG A 114 3.67 -9.88 -4.00
N THR A 115 2.41 -10.29 -3.91
CA THR A 115 1.65 -10.98 -4.97
C THR A 115 1.00 -10.01 -5.96
N SER A 116 1.10 -10.33 -7.25
CA SER A 116 0.55 -9.51 -8.33
C SER A 116 -0.99 -9.57 -8.36
N PRO A 117 -1.67 -8.49 -8.77
CA PRO A 117 -3.14 -8.41 -8.71
C PRO A 117 -3.90 -9.48 -9.52
N ARG A 118 -3.23 -10.25 -10.41
CA ARG A 118 -3.87 -11.38 -11.12
C ARG A 118 -4.32 -12.52 -10.20
N THR A 119 -3.76 -12.65 -8.99
CA THR A 119 -4.20 -13.66 -8.01
C THR A 119 -5.10 -13.10 -6.91
N ARG A 120 -5.12 -11.77 -6.70
CA ARG A 120 -5.77 -11.17 -5.52
C ARG A 120 -7.31 -11.22 -5.52
N PHE A 121 -7.97 -11.34 -6.67
CA PHE A 121 -9.44 -11.50 -6.73
C PHE A 121 -9.93 -12.83 -6.11
N CYS A 122 -9.11 -13.87 -6.00
CA CYS A 122 -9.46 -15.07 -5.21
C CYS A 122 -9.12 -14.89 -3.73
N SER A 123 -7.96 -14.31 -3.40
CA SER A 123 -7.49 -14.27 -2.01
C SER A 123 -8.17 -13.22 -1.12
N PHE A 124 -8.62 -12.09 -1.67
CA PHE A 124 -9.23 -11.02 -0.85
C PHE A 124 -10.59 -11.43 -0.28
N PHE A 125 -11.31 -12.33 -0.97
CA PHE A 125 -12.58 -12.89 -0.50
C PHE A 125 -12.39 -14.00 0.54
N LEU A 126 -11.19 -14.61 0.59
CA LEU A 126 -10.87 -15.73 1.47
C LEU A 126 -10.26 -15.31 2.83
N SER A 127 -9.92 -14.04 3.00
CA SER A 127 -9.34 -13.49 4.24
C SER A 127 -10.31 -12.64 5.04
N PHE A 128 -11.58 -12.59 4.62
CA PHE A 128 -12.69 -11.85 5.25
C PHE A 128 -13.93 -12.75 5.48
N CYS A 129 -13.72 -14.07 5.43
CA CYS A 129 -14.68 -15.14 5.71
C CYS A 129 -14.02 -16.15 6.64
#